data_AF-A0A8J2L034-F1
#
_entry.id   AF-A0A8J2L034-F1
#
_cell.length_a   1.000
_cell.length_b   1.000
_cell.length_c   1.000
_cell.angle_alpha   90.00
_cell.angle_beta   90.00
_cell.angle_gamma   90.00
#
_symmetry.space_group_name_H-M   'P 1'
#
loop_
_entity.id
_entity.type
_entity.pdbx_description
1 polymer ?
#
loop_
_entity_poly.entity_id
_entity_poly.type
_entity_poly.pdbx_seq_one_letter_code
_entity_poly.pdbx_strand_id
1 'polypeptide(L)'
;INEAVEMKSRFPDFFAGFDLVGKESLGSSLLGFLPQLLKAAESGIKFFFHAGETAWHGTEIDENLFDAILLNATRIGHAYALASHPYLAQEVQQRGIAVENCPISNQVLKLVDDFRNHPVVPLMTEGFPLVIGSDDPGEN
;
A
#
# COMPACT_ATOMS: atom_id res chain seq x y z
N ILE A 1 -2.25 -15.80 5.80
CA ILE A 1 -2.12 -16.05 4.34
C ILE A 1 -2.91 -17.28 3.88
N ASN A 2 -2.59 -18.52 4.31
CA ASN A 2 -3.33 -19.71 3.86
C ASN A 2 -4.84 -19.61 4.12
N GLU A 3 -5.23 -19.12 5.29
CA GLU A 3 -6.64 -18.89 5.62
C GLU A 3 -7.29 -17.86 4.68
N ALA A 4 -6.57 -16.82 4.25
CA ALA A 4 -7.09 -15.84 3.30
C ALA A 4 -7.34 -16.47 1.91
N VAL A 5 -6.47 -17.39 1.47
CA VAL A 5 -6.68 -18.16 0.25
C VAL A 5 -7.93 -19.06 0.37
N GLU A 6 -8.10 -19.71 1.52
CA GLU A 6 -9.30 -20.51 1.81
C GLU A 6 -10.56 -19.64 1.81
N MET A 7 -10.54 -18.49 2.48
CA MET A 7 -11.66 -17.55 2.52
C MET A 7 -11.99 -17.01 1.13
N LYS A 8 -10.99 -16.74 0.29
CA LYS A 8 -11.21 -16.33 -1.10
C LYS A 8 -11.91 -17.42 -1.91
N SER A 9 -11.52 -18.67 -1.72
CA SER A 9 -12.16 -19.82 -2.38
C SER A 9 -13.60 -20.03 -1.91
N ARG A 10 -13.85 -19.86 -0.61
CA ARG A 10 -15.17 -20.09 0.00
C ARG A 10 -16.16 -18.95 -0.25
N PHE A 11 -15.68 -17.72 -0.32
CA PHE A 11 -16.51 -16.51 -0.44
C PHE A 11 -15.99 -15.58 -1.55
N PRO A 12 -16.00 -16.01 -2.82
CA PRO A 12 -15.30 -15.32 -3.91
C PRO A 12 -15.80 -13.90 -4.18
N ASP A 13 -17.09 -13.64 -3.99
CA ASP A 13 -17.70 -12.32 -4.23
C ASP A 13 -17.62 -11.36 -3.04
N PHE A 14 -17.35 -11.90 -1.84
CA PHE A 14 -17.28 -11.12 -0.60
C PHE A 14 -15.83 -10.85 -0.18
N PHE A 15 -14.97 -11.86 -0.27
CA PHE A 15 -13.57 -11.76 0.14
C PHE A 15 -12.72 -11.22 -1.02
N ALA A 16 -12.31 -9.96 -0.95
CA ALA A 16 -11.61 -9.30 -2.05
C ALA A 16 -10.18 -9.83 -2.26
N GLY A 17 -9.44 -10.05 -1.17
CA GLY A 17 -8.03 -10.44 -1.22
C GLY A 17 -7.33 -10.33 0.14
N PHE A 18 -6.03 -10.12 0.13
CA PHE A 18 -5.19 -10.12 1.32
C PHE A 18 -4.33 -8.86 1.43
N ASP A 19 -4.04 -8.47 2.67
CA ASP A 19 -3.24 -7.31 3.04
C ASP A 19 -2.42 -7.63 4.31
N LEU A 20 -1.32 -6.90 4.51
CA LEU A 20 -0.49 -6.92 5.70
C LEU A 20 -0.56 -5.55 6.36
N VAL A 21 -1.09 -5.52 7.58
CA VAL A 21 -1.29 -4.30 8.37
C VAL A 21 -0.34 -4.23 9.56
N GLY A 22 -0.21 -3.05 10.14
CA GLY A 22 0.62 -2.78 11.32
C GLY A 22 1.62 -1.66 11.06
N LYS A 23 2.36 -1.26 12.11
CA LYS A 23 3.37 -0.21 11.98
C LYS A 23 4.53 -0.68 11.11
N GLU A 24 4.55 -0.23 9.86
CA GLU A 24 5.49 -0.67 8.82
C GLU A 24 6.96 -0.54 9.27
N SER A 25 7.28 0.51 10.03
CA SER A 25 8.64 0.76 10.54
C SER A 25 9.14 -0.21 11.62
N LEU A 26 8.26 -1.01 12.21
CA LEU A 26 8.60 -1.97 13.28
C LEU A 26 8.35 -3.43 12.88
N GLY A 27 7.68 -3.64 11.74
CA GLY A 27 7.34 -4.95 11.23
C GLY A 27 8.43 -5.55 10.34
N SER A 28 8.16 -6.76 9.85
CA SER A 28 8.91 -7.31 8.72
C SER A 28 8.40 -6.69 7.41
N SER A 29 9.32 -6.38 6.50
CA SER A 29 8.99 -5.98 5.13
C SER A 29 8.24 -7.09 4.38
N LEU A 30 7.66 -6.76 3.23
CA LEU A 30 7.02 -7.74 2.35
C LEU A 30 7.99 -8.87 1.96
N LEU A 31 9.29 -8.57 1.81
CA LEU A 31 10.33 -9.57 1.58
C LEU A 31 10.40 -10.64 2.68
N GLY A 32 10.16 -10.26 3.93
CA GLY A 32 10.13 -11.19 5.07
C GLY A 32 9.06 -12.27 4.94
N PHE A 33 8.02 -12.03 4.13
CA PHE A 33 6.92 -12.95 3.87
C PHE A 33 6.91 -13.50 2.44
N LEU A 34 7.96 -13.24 1.65
CA LEU A 34 7.98 -13.51 0.22
C LEU A 34 7.61 -14.97 -0.15
N PRO A 35 8.14 -16.02 0.52
CA PRO A 35 7.75 -17.40 0.19
C PRO A 35 6.24 -17.66 0.33
N GLN A 36 5.62 -17.07 1.35
CA GLN A 36 4.20 -17.23 1.64
C GLN A 36 3.35 -16.39 0.67
N LEU A 37 3.80 -15.17 0.34
CA LEU A 37 3.12 -14.28 -0.59
C LEU A 37 3.17 -14.84 -2.02
N LEU A 38 4.31 -15.36 -2.48
CA LEU A 38 4.43 -16.01 -3.79
C LEU A 38 3.51 -17.22 -3.90
N LYS A 39 3.49 -18.08 -2.88
CA LYS A 39 2.56 -19.23 -2.83
C LYS A 39 1.09 -18.80 -2.86
N ALA A 40 0.75 -17.70 -2.19
CA ALA A 40 -0.60 -17.17 -2.24
C ALA A 40 -0.93 -16.59 -3.62
N ALA A 41 0.00 -15.91 -4.28
CA ALA A 41 -0.18 -15.36 -5.63
C ALA A 41 -0.56 -16.46 -6.64
N GLU A 42 0.00 -17.66 -6.52
CA GLU A 42 -0.33 -18.82 -7.36
C GLU A 42 -1.83 -19.22 -7.29
N SER A 43 -2.52 -18.86 -6.20
CA SER A 43 -3.97 -19.12 -6.06
C SER A 43 -4.85 -18.08 -6.77
N GLY A 44 -4.28 -17.00 -7.29
CA GLY A 44 -5.01 -15.89 -7.90
C GLY A 44 -5.66 -14.93 -6.90
N ILE A 45 -5.33 -15.03 -5.61
CA ILE A 45 -5.74 -14.03 -4.62
C ILE A 45 -5.12 -12.67 -4.95
N LYS A 46 -5.90 -11.60 -4.81
CA LYS A 46 -5.44 -10.23 -5.00
C LYS A 46 -4.78 -9.70 -3.75
N PHE A 47 -3.79 -8.83 -3.91
CA PHE A 47 -3.15 -8.12 -2.81
C PHE A 47 -3.54 -6.64 -2.76
N PHE A 48 -3.63 -6.11 -1.55
CA PHE A 48 -3.98 -4.72 -1.26
C PHE A 48 -3.02 -4.14 -0.21
N PHE A 49 -1.71 -4.33 -0.42
CA PHE A 49 -0.70 -4.07 0.60
C PHE A 49 -0.68 -2.62 1.07
N HIS A 50 -0.61 -2.42 2.39
CA HIS A 50 0.02 -1.24 2.96
C HIS A 50 1.50 -1.23 2.57
N ALA A 51 1.97 -0.14 1.96
CA ALA A 51 3.37 0.02 1.61
C ALA A 51 3.79 1.49 1.52
N GLY A 52 4.98 1.79 2.02
CA GLY A 52 5.57 3.12 1.93
C GLY A 52 4.84 4.17 2.77
N GLU A 53 4.21 3.78 3.87
CA GLU A 53 3.64 4.69 4.87
C GLU A 53 4.74 5.24 5.78
N THR A 54 5.65 6.01 5.19
CA THR A 54 6.87 6.45 5.87
C THR A 54 7.39 7.76 5.31
N ALA A 55 7.98 8.59 6.18
CA ALA A 55 8.75 9.77 5.79
C ALA A 55 10.24 9.45 5.54
N TRP A 56 10.68 8.22 5.84
CA TRP A 56 12.03 7.76 5.52
C TRP A 56 12.17 7.48 4.02
N HIS A 57 13.37 7.68 3.50
CA HIS A 57 13.67 7.50 2.08
C HIS A 57 14.96 6.69 1.91
N GLY A 58 14.94 5.70 1.00
CA GLY A 58 16.05 4.79 0.75
C GLY A 58 16.24 3.76 1.87
N THR A 59 15.14 3.34 2.49
CA THR A 59 15.10 2.34 3.56
C THR A 59 14.27 1.14 3.16
N GLU A 60 14.41 0.03 3.88
CA GLU A 60 13.60 -1.18 3.67
C GLU A 60 12.08 -0.94 3.82
N ILE A 61 11.68 0.17 4.46
CA ILE A 61 10.27 0.52 4.67
C ILE A 61 9.67 1.06 3.37
N ASP A 62 10.28 2.09 2.76
CA ASP A 62 9.79 2.63 1.49
C ASP A 62 10.07 1.72 0.29
N GLU A 63 11.03 0.78 0.41
CA GLU A 63 11.23 -0.31 -0.55
C GLU A 63 10.04 -1.29 -0.62
N ASN A 64 9.16 -1.37 0.40
CA ASN A 64 7.93 -2.15 0.28
C ASN A 64 7.05 -1.70 -0.91
N LEU A 65 7.18 -0.45 -1.38
CA LEU A 65 6.51 0.02 -2.60
C LEU A 65 6.95 -0.81 -3.82
N PHE A 66 8.25 -1.08 -3.93
CA PHE A 66 8.80 -1.88 -5.02
C PHE A 66 8.27 -3.31 -4.96
N ASP A 67 8.29 -3.92 -3.77
CA ASP A 67 7.78 -5.28 -3.58
C ASP A 67 6.27 -5.38 -3.85
N ALA A 68 5.48 -4.42 -3.40
CA ALA A 68 4.04 -4.39 -3.65
C ALA A 68 3.73 -4.34 -5.16
N ILE A 69 4.50 -3.53 -5.92
CA ILE A 69 4.37 -3.45 -7.38
C ILE A 69 4.78 -4.77 -8.04
N LEU A 70 5.89 -5.39 -7.62
CA LEU A 70 6.35 -6.67 -8.16
C LEU A 70 5.39 -7.82 -7.85
N LEU A 71 4.75 -7.80 -6.69
CA LEU A 71 3.73 -8.77 -6.28
C LEU A 71 2.36 -8.51 -6.91
N ASN A 72 2.27 -7.57 -7.86
CA ASN A 72 1.04 -7.20 -8.57
C ASN A 72 -0.10 -6.78 -7.62
N ALA A 73 0.20 -5.94 -6.64
CA ALA A 73 -0.81 -5.33 -5.78
C ALA A 73 -1.89 -4.65 -6.64
N THR A 74 -3.15 -4.91 -6.31
CA THR A 74 -4.31 -4.31 -6.99
C THR A 74 -4.47 -2.84 -6.59
N ARG A 75 -4.20 -2.54 -5.31
CA ARG A 75 -4.10 -1.18 -4.76
C ARG A 75 -2.97 -1.15 -3.72
N ILE A 76 -2.46 0.04 -3.45
CA ILE A 76 -1.42 0.25 -2.43
C ILE A 76 -1.98 1.21 -1.36
N GLY A 77 -2.00 0.73 -0.12
CA GLY A 77 -2.38 1.49 1.07
C GLY A 77 -1.37 2.58 1.37
N HIS A 78 -1.85 3.82 1.57
CA HIS A 78 -1.12 5.07 1.81
C HIS A 78 -0.19 5.50 0.67
N ALA A 79 0.82 4.68 0.33
CA ALA A 79 1.88 4.99 -0.62
C ALA A 79 2.52 6.37 -0.39
N TYR A 80 2.68 6.77 0.87
CA TYR A 80 3.11 8.12 1.25
C TYR A 80 4.47 8.49 0.62
N ALA A 81 5.41 7.55 0.63
CA ALA A 81 6.75 7.74 0.07
C ALA A 81 6.79 7.70 -1.48
N LEU A 82 5.70 7.36 -2.18
CA LEU A 82 5.71 7.11 -3.62
C LEU A 82 6.20 8.30 -4.45
N ALA A 83 5.86 9.52 -4.04
CA ALA A 83 6.29 10.74 -4.75
C ALA A 83 7.81 10.95 -4.74
N SER A 84 8.53 10.32 -3.80
CA SER A 84 10.00 10.32 -3.76
C SER A 84 10.63 9.29 -4.71
N HIS A 85 9.82 8.40 -5.29
CA HIS A 85 10.26 7.28 -6.14
C HIS A 85 9.69 7.41 -7.56
N PRO A 86 10.23 8.31 -8.42
CA PRO A 86 9.62 8.66 -9.71
C PRO A 86 9.46 7.46 -10.66
N TYR A 87 10.40 6.50 -10.63
CA TYR A 87 10.27 5.27 -11.44
C TYR A 87 9.15 4.36 -10.93
N LEU A 88 8.98 4.22 -9.62
CA LEU A 88 7.88 3.43 -9.04
C LEU A 88 6.54 4.12 -9.28
N ALA A 89 6.48 5.44 -9.13
CA ALA A 89 5.30 6.23 -9.44
C ALA A 89 4.87 6.03 -10.91
N GLN A 90 5.82 6.07 -11.85
CA GLN A 90 5.54 5.80 -13.24
C GLN A 90 4.97 4.39 -13.47
N GLU A 91 5.54 3.35 -12.83
CA GLU A 91 5.03 1.98 -12.92
C GLU A 91 3.61 1.86 -12.35
N VAL A 92 3.35 2.47 -11.19
CA VAL A 92 2.02 2.53 -10.57
C VAL A 92 1.00 3.16 -11.52
N GLN A 93 1.33 4.30 -12.12
CA GLN A 93 0.47 4.99 -13.07
C GLN A 93 0.22 4.16 -14.33
N GLN A 94 1.26 3.60 -14.94
CA GLN A 94 1.15 2.80 -16.17
C GLN A 94 0.35 1.52 -15.97
N ARG A 95 0.50 0.85 -14.83
CA ARG A 95 -0.24 -0.38 -14.49
C ARG A 95 -1.65 -0.10 -13.97
N GLY A 96 -1.99 1.15 -13.70
CA GLY A 96 -3.30 1.53 -13.16
C GLY A 96 -3.51 1.04 -11.72
N ILE A 97 -2.43 0.91 -10.93
CA ILE A 97 -2.51 0.49 -9.53
C ILE A 97 -3.00 1.68 -8.71
N ALA A 98 -4.17 1.58 -8.08
CA ALA A 98 -4.71 2.72 -7.33
C ALA A 98 -4.01 2.90 -5.98
N VAL A 99 -3.70 4.15 -5.64
CA VAL A 99 -3.20 4.55 -4.32
C VAL A 99 -4.36 4.90 -3.40
N GLU A 100 -4.38 4.34 -2.19
CA GLU A 100 -5.37 4.64 -1.15
C GLU A 100 -4.80 5.68 -0.19
N ASN A 101 -5.09 6.96 -0.44
CA ASN A 101 -4.55 8.05 0.37
C ASN A 101 -5.45 8.37 1.57
N CYS A 102 -4.86 8.36 2.77
CA CYS A 102 -5.55 8.58 4.04
C CYS A 102 -4.95 9.80 4.78
N PRO A 103 -5.31 11.03 4.38
CA PRO A 103 -4.55 12.23 4.77
C PRO A 103 -4.62 12.49 6.29
N ILE A 104 -5.80 12.32 6.91
CA ILE A 104 -5.96 12.54 8.36
C ILE A 104 -5.07 11.56 9.15
N SER A 105 -5.07 10.28 8.77
CA SER A 105 -4.19 9.27 9.38
C SER A 105 -2.72 9.69 9.29
N ASN A 106 -2.25 10.10 8.11
CA ASN A 106 -0.87 10.54 7.93
C ASN A 106 -0.49 11.75 8.81
N GLN A 107 -1.41 12.67 9.09
CA GLN A 107 -1.17 13.78 10.03
C GLN A 107 -1.19 13.33 11.50
N VAL A 108 -2.11 12.44 11.88
CA VAL A 108 -2.19 11.87 13.25
C VAL A 108 -0.90 11.10 13.56
N LEU A 109 -0.42 10.30 12.60
CA LEU A 109 0.82 9.52 12.66
C LEU A 109 2.11 10.35 12.50
N LYS A 110 1.99 11.68 12.36
CA LYS A 110 3.11 12.63 12.28
C LYS A 110 4.02 12.45 11.07
N LEU A 111 3.46 12.03 9.94
CA LEU A 111 4.16 12.02 8.65
C LEU A 111 4.14 13.39 7.97
N VAL A 112 3.10 14.17 8.24
CA VAL A 112 2.94 15.54 7.72
C VAL A 112 2.28 16.44 8.76
N ASP A 113 2.81 17.64 8.97
CA ASP A 113 2.20 18.63 9.85
C ASP A 113 1.15 19.49 9.12
N ASP A 114 1.47 19.90 7.89
CA ASP A 114 0.63 20.74 7.04
C ASP A 114 0.26 19.99 5.76
N PHE A 115 -1.03 19.74 5.56
CA PHE A 115 -1.56 19.03 4.38
C PHE A 115 -1.13 19.62 3.04
N ARG A 116 -0.79 20.91 2.99
CA ARG A 116 -0.28 21.54 1.75
C ARG A 116 1.06 20.95 1.30
N ASN A 117 1.79 20.32 2.21
CA ASN A 117 3.06 19.64 1.95
C ASN A 117 2.89 18.12 1.75
N HIS A 118 1.66 17.60 1.70
CA HIS A 118 1.44 16.16 1.59
C HIS A 118 1.96 15.65 0.22
N PRO A 119 2.75 14.57 0.17
CA PRO A 119 3.33 14.03 -1.06
C PRO A 119 2.31 13.53 -2.08
N VAL A 120 1.03 13.46 -1.72
CA VAL A 120 -0.04 13.04 -2.61
C VAL A 120 -0.44 14.14 -3.59
N VAL A 121 -0.22 15.41 -3.22
CA VAL A 121 -0.58 16.58 -4.04
C VAL A 121 -0.01 16.48 -5.46
N PRO A 122 1.30 16.25 -5.68
CA PRO A 122 1.84 16.09 -7.04
C PRO A 122 1.19 14.92 -7.80
N LEU A 123 0.99 13.77 -7.14
CA LEU A 123 0.35 12.60 -7.75
C LEU A 123 -1.08 12.89 -8.23
N MET A 124 -1.86 13.62 -7.43
CA MET A 124 -3.21 14.07 -7.81
C MET A 124 -3.17 15.03 -9.01
N THR A 125 -2.22 15.96 -9.04
CA THR A 125 -2.09 16.91 -10.18
C THR A 125 -1.69 16.23 -11.48
N GLU A 126 -0.97 15.12 -11.40
CA GLU A 126 -0.52 14.31 -12.54
C GLU A 126 -1.57 13.26 -12.97
N GLY A 127 -2.73 13.22 -12.33
CA GLY A 127 -3.84 12.34 -12.70
C GLY A 127 -3.58 10.86 -12.36
N PHE A 128 -2.82 10.58 -11.29
CA PHE A 128 -2.63 9.23 -10.82
C PHE A 128 -3.94 8.56 -10.40
N PRO A 129 -4.09 7.23 -10.59
CA PRO A 129 -5.22 6.48 -10.06
C PRO A 129 -5.18 6.53 -8.52
N LEU A 130 -6.12 7.26 -7.93
CA LEU A 130 -6.13 7.53 -6.50
C LEU A 130 -7.54 7.46 -5.92
N VAL A 131 -7.65 6.95 -4.71
CA VAL A 131 -8.85 6.99 -3.88
C VAL A 131 -8.54 7.63 -2.53
N ILE A 132 -9.53 8.32 -1.95
CA ILE A 132 -9.39 8.97 -0.63
C ILE A 132 -10.10 8.10 0.41
N GLY A 133 -9.37 7.71 1.45
CA GLY A 133 -9.86 6.91 2.57
C GLY A 133 -9.82 7.68 3.90
N SER A 134 -10.56 7.20 4.89
CA SER A 134 -10.51 7.69 6.28
C SER A 134 -9.54 6.93 7.17
N ASP A 135 -9.05 5.77 6.70
CA ASP A 135 -8.33 4.79 7.52
C ASP A 135 -9.18 4.43 8.75
N ASP A 136 -8.70 4.73 9.96
CA ASP A 136 -9.38 4.51 11.24
C ASP A 136 -9.97 5.81 11.85
N PRO A 137 -11.18 6.25 11.48
CA PRO A 137 -11.76 7.51 11.98
C PRO A 137 -12.20 7.46 13.46
N GLY A 138 -12.22 6.27 14.08
CA GLY A 138 -12.70 6.04 15.45
C GLY A 138 -11.60 5.96 16.51
N GLU A 139 -10.32 5.95 16.11
CA GLU A 139 -9.20 5.90 17.05
C GLU A 139 -8.91 7.32 17.59
N ASN A 140 -9.18 7.51 18.88
CA ASN A 140 -8.80 8.67 19.70
C ASN A 140 -8.10 8.19 20.96
#